data_AF-A0A936LYN6-F1
#
_entry.id   AF-A0A936LYN6-F1
#
_cell.length_a   1.000
_cell.length_b   1.000
_cell.length_c   1.000
_cell.angle_alpha   90.00
_cell.angle_beta   90.00
_cell.angle_gamma   90.00
#
_symmetry.space_group_name_H-M   'P 1'
#
loop_
_entity.id
_entity.type
_entity.pdbx_description
1 polymer ?
#
loop_
_entity_poly.entity_id
_entity_poly.type
_entity_poly.pdbx_seq_one_letter_code
_entity_poly.pdbx_strand_id
1 'polypeptide(L)'
;MQGTVHAIVLIVLALAVVFALAAVKRRAPTSRQFTIALAIAVFGTLAAPMFNHHMCREGEPRTQWLILGPCLLLVLLFVNSPAWRRTLGAAVFVGMMGLSCHFTDLVHEPGWTGNPDWDGGASMMFRSLRQSAAAVAADSENPNVEMPAGWLRELSIWPAVQDQFGDQRPVRRELRRTWHTRLTGLYRYSSIPQDFWYPGGSLADAITRLELRDRTTR
;
A
#
# COMPACT_ATOMS: atom_id res chain seq x y z
N MET A 1 -13.25 -3.04 -9.95
CA MET A 1 -13.42 -2.02 -11.03
C MET A 1 -12.73 -0.70 -10.66
N GLN A 2 -12.69 -0.30 -9.38
CA GLN A 2 -12.21 1.03 -9.01
C GLN A 2 -10.75 1.33 -9.40
N GLY A 3 -9.82 0.36 -9.32
CA GLY A 3 -8.44 0.58 -9.79
C GLY A 3 -8.35 1.01 -11.27
N THR A 4 -9.25 0.51 -12.12
CA THR A 4 -9.35 0.93 -13.52
C THR A 4 -9.94 2.33 -13.65
N VAL A 5 -10.97 2.66 -12.86
CA VAL A 5 -11.55 4.02 -12.81
C VAL A 5 -10.48 5.02 -12.37
N HIS A 6 -9.70 4.69 -11.34
CA HIS A 6 -8.59 5.50 -10.87
C HIS A 6 -7.58 5.80 -11.99
N ALA A 7 -7.16 4.76 -12.73
CA ALA A 7 -6.25 4.92 -13.85
C ALA A 7 -6.83 5.82 -14.96
N ILE A 8 -8.10 5.64 -15.31
CA ILE A 8 -8.78 6.46 -16.31
C ILE A 8 -8.83 7.91 -15.88
N VAL A 9 -9.21 8.21 -14.63
CA VAL A 9 -9.27 9.59 -14.13
C VAL A 9 -7.88 10.25 -14.14
N LEU A 10 -6.83 9.52 -13.77
CA LEU A 10 -5.45 10.01 -13.83
C LEU A 10 -5.05 10.38 -15.27
N ILE A 11 -5.36 9.52 -16.25
CA ILE A 11 -5.09 9.79 -17.68
C ILE A 11 -5.90 10.98 -18.18
N VAL A 12 -7.21 10.99 -17.92
CA VAL A 12 -8.12 12.04 -18.39
C VAL A 12 -7.71 13.40 -17.82
N LEU A 13 -7.33 13.46 -16.54
CA LEU A 13 -6.86 14.70 -15.92
C LEU A 13 -5.57 15.20 -16.57
N ALA A 14 -4.58 14.32 -16.80
CA ALA A 14 -3.34 14.69 -17.46
C ALA A 14 -3.59 15.19 -18.91
N LEU A 15 -4.44 14.49 -19.67
CA LEU A 15 -4.81 14.91 -21.03
C LEU A 15 -5.56 16.24 -21.03
N ALA A 16 -6.50 16.44 -20.10
CA ALA A 16 -7.23 17.69 -19.97
C ALA A 16 -6.30 18.89 -19.74
N VAL A 17 -5.23 18.71 -18.95
CA VAL A 17 -4.20 19.74 -18.77
C VAL A 17 -3.48 20.05 -20.09
N VAL A 18 -3.08 19.02 -20.85
CA VAL A 18 -2.43 19.21 -22.16
C VAL A 18 -3.34 19.97 -23.13
N PHE A 19 -4.62 19.60 -23.23
CA PHE A 19 -5.59 20.29 -24.07
C PHE A 19 -5.84 21.73 -23.60
N ALA A 20 -5.96 21.97 -22.29
CA ALA A 20 -6.09 23.31 -21.75
C ALA A 20 -4.88 24.19 -22.10
N LEU A 21 -3.66 23.64 -22.02
CA LEU A 21 -2.41 24.32 -22.42
C LEU A 21 -2.32 24.57 -23.93
N ALA A 22 -2.99 23.77 -24.76
CA ALA A 22 -3.11 24.03 -26.20
C ALA A 22 -4.13 25.13 -26.51
N ALA A 23 -5.21 25.23 -25.73
CA ALA A 23 -6.29 26.19 -25.96
C ALA A 23 -6.00 27.60 -25.41
N VAL A 24 -5.17 27.73 -24.38
CA VAL A 24 -4.87 29.04 -23.75
C VAL A 24 -3.67 29.74 -24.39
N LYS A 25 -3.74 31.08 -24.44
CA LYS A 25 -2.61 31.92 -24.90
C LYS A 25 -1.38 31.66 -24.03
N ARG A 26 -0.30 31.22 -24.67
CA ARG A 26 0.96 30.89 -24.03
C ARG A 26 1.83 32.12 -23.82
N ARG A 27 2.62 32.12 -22.74
CA ARG A 27 3.71 33.09 -22.52
C ARG A 27 5.07 32.40 -22.67
N ALA A 28 6.10 33.17 -23.03
CA ALA A 28 7.48 32.72 -22.89
C ALA A 28 7.85 32.75 -21.39
N PRO A 29 8.23 31.62 -20.77
CA PRO A 29 8.59 31.59 -19.36
C PRO A 29 9.92 32.31 -19.13
N THR A 30 9.99 33.15 -18.10
CA THR A 30 11.27 33.73 -17.63
C THR A 30 11.96 32.80 -16.63
N SER A 31 13.27 32.94 -16.44
CA SER A 31 14.02 32.16 -15.44
C SER A 31 13.43 32.27 -14.03
N ARG A 32 13.04 33.48 -13.62
CA ARG A 32 12.36 33.73 -12.34
C ARG A 32 11.04 32.97 -12.22
N GLN A 33 10.23 32.96 -13.28
CA GLN A 33 8.95 32.23 -13.29
C GLN A 33 9.18 30.72 -13.23
N PHE A 34 10.24 30.24 -13.89
CA PHE A 34 10.62 28.84 -13.83
C PHE A 34 10.96 28.40 -12.41
N THR A 35 11.84 29.14 -11.73
CA THR A 35 12.22 28.83 -10.34
C THR A 35 11.01 28.83 -9.40
N ILE A 36 10.11 29.83 -9.52
CA ILE A 36 8.91 29.90 -8.67
C ILE A 36 7.97 28.72 -8.96
N ALA A 37 7.71 28.42 -10.23
CA ALA A 37 6.81 27.32 -10.60
C ALA A 37 7.38 25.97 -10.16
N LEU A 38 8.69 25.76 -10.32
CA LEU A 38 9.38 24.56 -9.84
C LEU A 38 9.30 24.44 -8.32
N ALA A 39 9.57 25.51 -7.58
CA ALA A 39 9.45 25.52 -6.13
C ALA A 39 8.03 25.14 -5.70
N ILE A 40 6.99 25.76 -6.27
CA ILE A 40 5.59 25.45 -5.96
C ILE A 40 5.26 23.99 -6.27
N ALA A 41 5.69 23.47 -7.43
CA ALA A 41 5.44 22.08 -7.81
C ALA A 41 6.14 21.08 -6.87
N VAL A 42 7.40 21.35 -6.50
CA VAL A 42 8.17 20.52 -5.56
C VAL A 42 7.55 20.58 -4.16
N PHE A 43 7.30 21.77 -3.61
CA PHE A 43 6.66 21.91 -2.30
C PHE A 43 5.26 21.30 -2.25
N GLY A 44 4.46 21.47 -3.30
CA GLY A 44 3.15 20.82 -3.40
C GLY A 44 3.25 19.29 -3.44
N THR A 45 4.26 18.76 -4.14
CA THR A 45 4.53 17.31 -4.20
C THR A 45 5.04 16.78 -2.86
N LEU A 46 5.92 17.50 -2.17
CA LEU A 46 6.47 17.11 -0.86
C LEU A 46 5.47 17.27 0.28
N ALA A 47 4.53 18.20 0.17
CA ALA A 47 3.44 18.36 1.13
C ALA A 47 2.39 17.26 1.00
N ALA A 48 2.19 16.68 -0.20
CA ALA A 48 1.20 15.64 -0.43
C ALA A 48 1.34 14.40 0.48
N PRO A 49 2.55 13.86 0.74
CA PRO A 49 2.76 12.85 1.78
C PRO A 49 2.22 13.27 3.14
N MET A 50 2.40 14.53 3.57
CA MET A 50 2.00 14.95 4.93
C MET A 50 0.51 14.79 5.22
N PHE A 51 -0.35 14.77 4.19
CA PHE A 51 -1.78 14.59 4.34
C PHE A 51 -2.25 13.14 4.22
N ASN A 52 -1.40 12.23 3.74
CA ASN A 52 -1.77 10.86 3.41
C ASN A 52 -0.72 9.81 3.84
N HIS A 53 0.28 10.19 4.65
CA HIS A 53 1.25 9.23 5.19
C HIS A 53 0.68 8.57 6.44
N HIS A 54 -0.19 7.60 6.24
CA HIS A 54 -0.49 6.60 7.28
C HIS A 54 0.59 5.52 7.12
N MET A 55 1.24 5.13 8.22
CA MET A 55 2.40 4.21 8.22
C MET A 55 2.04 2.75 7.85
N CYS A 56 1.04 2.55 6.99
CA CYS A 56 0.76 1.25 6.42
C CYS A 56 1.83 0.95 5.35
N ARG A 57 2.24 -0.31 5.26
CA ARG A 57 3.17 -0.77 4.22
C ARG A 57 2.45 -1.14 2.92
N GLU A 58 1.18 -0.75 2.76
CA GLU A 58 0.35 -1.08 1.59
C GLU A 58 0.76 -0.32 0.32
N GLY A 59 1.55 0.75 0.42
CA GLY A 59 2.11 1.48 -0.72
C GLY A 59 1.86 2.98 -0.68
N GLU A 60 2.47 3.72 -1.62
CA GLU A 60 2.41 5.18 -1.67
C GLU A 60 1.95 5.68 -3.05
N PRO A 61 1.17 6.78 -3.12
CA PRO A 61 0.66 7.34 -4.38
C PRO A 61 1.72 8.14 -5.16
N ARG A 62 2.95 7.60 -5.27
CA ARG A 62 4.08 8.29 -5.91
C ARG A 62 3.81 8.61 -7.38
N THR A 63 3.11 7.73 -8.09
CA THR A 63 2.84 7.91 -9.52
C THR A 63 1.89 9.06 -9.80
N GLN A 64 0.89 9.28 -8.93
CA GLN A 64 -0.05 10.40 -9.01
C GLN A 64 0.72 11.73 -8.92
N TRP A 65 1.72 11.81 -8.04
CA TRP A 65 2.59 12.98 -7.91
C TRP A 65 3.53 13.14 -9.10
N LEU A 66 4.15 12.06 -9.57
CA LEU A 66 5.08 12.08 -10.70
C LEU A 66 4.40 12.48 -12.03
N ILE A 67 3.10 12.23 -12.18
CA ILE A 67 2.34 12.60 -13.38
C ILE A 67 1.75 14.01 -13.24
N LEU A 68 1.12 14.32 -12.10
CA LEU A 68 0.39 15.58 -11.94
C LEU A 68 1.28 16.74 -11.46
N GLY A 69 2.42 16.46 -10.84
CA GLY A 69 3.45 17.46 -10.51
C GLY A 69 3.97 18.19 -11.75
N PRO A 70 4.43 17.47 -12.80
CA PRO A 70 4.77 18.08 -14.08
C PRO A 70 3.59 18.83 -14.73
N CYS A 71 2.36 18.29 -14.65
CA CYS A 71 1.18 18.99 -15.15
C CYS A 71 0.98 20.35 -14.44
N LEU A 72 1.11 20.38 -13.12
CA LEU A 72 1.04 21.60 -12.31
C LEU A 72 2.13 22.60 -12.71
N LEU A 73 3.36 22.11 -12.85
CA LEU A 73 4.49 22.93 -13.32
C LEU A 73 4.19 23.56 -14.67
N LEU A 74 3.73 22.78 -15.66
CA LEU A 74 3.42 23.28 -17.00
C LEU A 74 2.31 24.35 -16.98
N VAL A 75 1.26 24.15 -16.19
CA VAL A 75 0.19 25.15 -16.00
C VAL A 75 0.75 26.46 -15.43
N LEU A 76 1.57 26.38 -14.40
CA LEU A 76 2.18 27.56 -13.78
C LEU A 76 3.14 28.29 -14.72
N LEU A 77 3.87 27.55 -15.57
CA LEU A 77 4.82 28.11 -16.53
C LEU A 77 4.14 28.79 -17.71
N PHE A 78 3.23 28.11 -18.40
CA PHE A 78 2.82 28.51 -19.74
C PHE A 78 1.52 29.32 -19.81
N VAL A 79 0.66 29.26 -18.79
CA VAL A 79 -0.61 30.01 -18.81
C VAL A 79 -0.35 31.49 -18.55
N ASN A 80 -0.63 32.31 -19.57
CA ASN A 80 -0.38 33.76 -19.51
C ASN A 80 -1.35 34.48 -18.55
N SER A 81 -2.64 34.18 -18.68
CA SER A 81 -3.69 34.81 -17.85
C SER A 81 -3.51 34.44 -16.37
N PRO A 82 -3.37 35.42 -15.46
CA PRO A 82 -3.23 35.15 -14.02
C PRO A 82 -4.44 34.41 -13.44
N ALA A 83 -5.66 34.73 -13.90
CA ALA A 83 -6.88 34.08 -13.46
C ALA A 83 -6.88 32.60 -13.84
N TRP A 84 -6.70 32.30 -15.14
CA TRP A 84 -6.63 30.92 -15.62
C TRP A 84 -5.48 30.12 -15.01
N ARG A 85 -4.31 30.74 -14.79
CA ARG A 85 -3.17 30.07 -14.15
C ARG A 85 -3.50 29.64 -12.73
N ARG A 86 -4.15 30.50 -11.94
CA ARG A 86 -4.59 30.19 -10.57
C ARG A 86 -5.65 29.10 -10.57
N THR A 87 -6.69 29.24 -11.40
CA THR A 87 -7.79 28.27 -11.48
C THR A 87 -7.31 26.90 -11.93
N LEU A 88 -6.57 26.81 -13.03
CA LEU A 88 -6.03 25.54 -13.53
C LEU A 88 -4.99 24.97 -12.55
N GLY A 89 -4.11 25.80 -11.98
CA GLY A 89 -3.12 25.34 -11.01
C GLY A 89 -3.77 24.75 -9.76
N ALA A 90 -4.80 25.43 -9.22
CA ALA A 90 -5.59 24.92 -8.11
C ALA A 90 -6.33 23.63 -8.48
N ALA A 91 -6.94 23.56 -9.67
CA ALA A 91 -7.65 22.37 -10.13
C ALA A 91 -6.72 21.15 -10.26
N VAL A 92 -5.52 21.32 -10.82
CA VAL A 92 -4.51 20.25 -10.91
C VAL A 92 -4.04 19.82 -9.53
N PHE A 93 -3.78 20.77 -8.63
CA PHE A 93 -3.36 20.48 -7.27
C PHE A 93 -4.45 19.70 -6.49
N VAL A 94 -5.70 20.15 -6.55
CA VAL A 94 -6.84 19.46 -5.92
C VAL A 94 -7.05 18.07 -6.55
N GLY A 95 -6.96 17.95 -7.87
CA GLY A 95 -7.04 16.66 -8.55
C GLY A 95 -5.92 15.69 -8.14
N MET A 96 -4.70 16.20 -7.96
CA MET A 96 -3.57 15.42 -7.43
C MET A 96 -3.83 14.93 -6.01
N MET A 97 -4.37 15.78 -5.13
CA MET A 97 -4.75 15.39 -3.77
C MET A 97 -5.88 14.37 -3.78
N GLY A 98 -6.95 14.60 -4.54
CA GLY A 98 -8.09 13.70 -4.64
C GLY A 98 -7.71 12.32 -5.19
N LEU A 99 -6.85 12.26 -6.21
CA LEU A 99 -6.32 11.00 -6.71
C LEU A 99 -5.39 10.33 -5.69
N SER A 100 -4.59 11.09 -4.95
CA SER A 100 -3.75 10.51 -3.88
C SER A 100 -4.61 9.88 -2.77
N CYS A 101 -5.67 10.57 -2.32
CA CYS A 101 -6.62 10.01 -1.35
C CYS A 101 -7.33 8.77 -1.91
N HIS A 102 -7.82 8.83 -3.15
CA HIS A 102 -8.47 7.67 -3.76
C HIS A 102 -7.52 6.48 -3.91
N PHE A 103 -6.22 6.70 -4.20
CA PHE A 103 -5.23 5.62 -4.17
C PHE A 103 -5.09 5.02 -2.77
N THR A 104 -4.98 5.87 -1.75
CA THR A 104 -4.95 5.47 -0.34
C THR A 104 -6.16 4.60 0.03
N ASP A 105 -7.37 5.03 -0.36
CA ASP A 105 -8.59 4.28 -0.07
C ASP A 105 -8.53 2.90 -0.75
N LEU A 106 -8.10 2.86 -2.02
CA LEU A 106 -7.99 1.61 -2.77
C LEU A 106 -7.03 0.62 -2.14
N VAL A 107 -5.87 1.05 -1.65
CA VAL A 107 -4.89 0.12 -1.06
C VAL A 107 -5.32 -0.42 0.32
N HIS A 108 -6.35 0.15 0.95
CA HIS A 108 -6.97 -0.41 2.15
C HIS A 108 -8.22 -1.25 1.86
N GLU A 109 -8.76 -1.17 0.64
CA GLU A 109 -9.81 -2.07 0.21
C GLU A 109 -9.25 -3.47 -0.08
N PRO A 110 -9.99 -4.54 0.29
CA PRO A 110 -9.61 -5.88 -0.09
C PRO A 110 -9.42 -6.03 -1.60
N GLY A 111 -8.26 -6.55 -1.99
CA GLY A 111 -7.95 -6.91 -3.38
C GLY A 111 -7.06 -5.93 -4.15
N TRP A 112 -6.59 -4.84 -3.54
CA TRP A 112 -5.61 -3.93 -4.13
C TRP A 112 -4.47 -3.60 -3.19
N THR A 113 -3.25 -3.52 -3.70
CA THR A 113 -2.09 -3.03 -2.96
C THR A 113 -1.22 -2.15 -3.86
N GLY A 114 -0.58 -1.15 -3.27
CA GLY A 114 0.44 -0.31 -3.89
C GLY A 114 1.87 -0.80 -3.64
N ASN A 115 2.05 -1.84 -2.83
CA ASN A 115 3.35 -2.37 -2.46
C ASN A 115 3.44 -3.87 -2.79
N PRO A 116 4.12 -4.24 -3.88
CA PRO A 116 4.24 -5.64 -4.26
C PRO A 116 5.11 -6.46 -3.29
N ASP A 117 5.94 -5.81 -2.48
CA ASP A 117 6.83 -6.48 -1.53
C ASP A 117 6.17 -6.68 -0.15
N TRP A 118 4.96 -6.16 0.03
CA TRP A 118 4.23 -6.30 1.28
C TRP A 118 3.38 -7.57 1.29
N ASP A 119 3.72 -8.48 2.19
CA ASP A 119 3.10 -9.78 2.38
C ASP A 119 1.78 -9.76 3.16
N GLY A 120 1.14 -8.59 3.28
CA GLY A 120 -0.07 -8.44 4.10
C GLY A 120 0.20 -8.47 5.61
N GLY A 121 1.47 -8.37 6.04
CA GLY A 121 1.86 -8.46 7.43
C GLY A 121 2.10 -9.90 7.92
N ALA A 122 2.05 -10.90 7.02
CA ALA A 122 2.23 -12.30 7.36
C ALA A 122 3.55 -12.56 8.13
N SER A 123 4.67 -11.96 7.70
CA SER A 123 5.98 -12.10 8.35
C SER A 123 6.03 -11.42 9.72
N MET A 124 5.35 -10.29 9.89
CA MET A 124 5.26 -9.62 11.19
C MET A 124 4.44 -10.47 12.17
N MET A 125 3.28 -10.93 11.71
CA MET A 125 2.39 -11.79 12.46
C MET A 125 3.05 -13.12 12.83
N PHE A 126 3.74 -13.76 11.90
CA PHE A 126 4.47 -15.00 12.16
C PHE A 126 5.58 -14.84 13.21
N ARG A 127 6.31 -13.72 13.19
CA ARG A 127 7.29 -13.40 14.24
C ARG A 127 6.61 -13.19 15.60
N SER A 128 5.50 -12.46 15.64
CA SER A 128 4.73 -12.25 16.86
C SER A 128 4.21 -13.57 17.44
N LEU A 129 3.66 -14.45 16.60
CA LEU A 129 3.21 -15.77 17.03
C LEU A 129 4.36 -16.61 17.60
N ARG A 130 5.51 -16.65 16.92
CA ARG A 130 6.67 -17.40 17.41
C ARG A 130 7.12 -16.90 18.78
N GLN A 131 7.06 -15.58 19.01
CA GLN A 131 7.37 -15.00 20.32
C GLN A 131 6.33 -15.39 21.38
N SER A 132 5.03 -15.27 21.09
CA SER A 132 3.97 -15.69 22.01
C SER A 132 4.04 -17.19 22.33
N ALA A 133 4.23 -18.04 21.31
CA ALA A 133 4.36 -19.46 21.50
C ALA A 133 5.59 -19.82 22.34
N ALA A 134 6.73 -19.14 22.12
CA ALA A 134 7.94 -19.35 22.92
C ALA A 134 7.74 -18.93 24.40
N ALA A 135 7.00 -17.85 24.65
CA ALA A 135 6.64 -17.45 26.01
C ALA A 135 5.75 -18.50 26.71
N VAL A 136 4.70 -18.98 26.02
CA VAL A 136 3.84 -20.06 26.52
C VAL A 136 4.64 -21.34 26.82
N ALA A 137 5.63 -21.68 26.00
CA ALA A 137 6.49 -22.82 26.24
C ALA A 137 7.39 -22.65 27.47
N ALA A 138 7.93 -21.45 27.68
CA ALA A 138 8.75 -21.13 28.84
C ALA A 138 7.95 -21.18 30.16
N ASP A 139 6.67 -20.80 30.10
CA ASP A 139 5.74 -20.81 31.25
C ASP A 139 5.05 -22.17 31.45
N SER A 140 5.28 -23.14 30.57
CA SER A 140 4.66 -24.46 30.65
C SER A 140 5.26 -25.30 31.79
N GLU A 141 4.41 -25.97 32.55
CA GLU A 141 4.84 -26.95 33.57
C GLU A 141 5.62 -28.12 32.97
N ASN A 142 5.41 -28.42 31.68
CA ASN A 142 6.13 -29.49 30.97
C ASN A 142 6.51 -29.06 29.53
N PRO A 143 7.64 -28.38 29.33
CA PRO A 143 8.09 -27.91 28.02
C PRO A 143 8.51 -29.05 27.07
N ASN A 144 8.72 -30.26 27.60
CA ASN A 144 9.06 -31.45 26.84
C ASN A 144 7.82 -32.30 26.49
N VAL A 145 6.61 -31.76 26.70
CA VAL A 145 5.39 -32.43 26.24
C VAL A 145 5.46 -32.61 24.73
N GLU A 146 5.35 -33.88 24.31
CA GLU A 146 5.30 -34.27 22.91
C GLU A 146 3.90 -33.98 22.36
N MET A 147 3.85 -33.27 21.24
CA MET A 147 2.60 -32.98 20.54
C MET A 147 2.62 -33.51 19.11
N PRO A 148 1.47 -33.95 18.59
CA PRO A 148 1.37 -34.41 17.21
C PRO A 148 1.59 -33.25 16.24
N ALA A 149 2.05 -33.57 15.03
CA ALA A 149 2.03 -32.62 13.93
C ALA A 149 0.58 -32.26 13.58
N GLY A 150 0.32 -30.99 13.27
CA GLY A 150 -1.03 -30.52 12.98
C GLY A 150 -1.13 -29.01 12.85
N TRP A 151 -2.35 -28.53 12.57
CA TRP A 151 -2.62 -27.10 12.63
C TRP A 151 -2.51 -26.63 14.07
N LEU A 152 -1.71 -25.59 14.33
CA LEU A 152 -1.46 -25.10 15.68
C LEU A 152 -2.76 -24.82 16.43
N ARG A 153 -3.78 -24.31 15.73
CA ARG A 153 -5.11 -24.00 16.27
C ARG A 153 -5.92 -25.20 16.75
N GLU A 154 -5.55 -26.39 16.30
CA GLU A 154 -6.21 -27.65 16.64
C GLU A 154 -5.49 -28.38 17.78
N LEU A 155 -4.33 -27.85 18.24
CA LEU A 155 -3.56 -28.42 19.34
C LEU A 155 -4.05 -27.89 20.69
N SER A 156 -3.80 -28.67 21.74
CA SER A 156 -4.16 -28.34 23.13
C SER A 156 -3.51 -27.05 23.66
N ILE A 157 -2.38 -26.64 23.08
CA ILE A 157 -1.68 -25.40 23.45
C ILE A 157 -2.31 -24.13 22.87
N TRP A 158 -3.20 -24.26 21.88
CA TRP A 158 -3.74 -23.11 21.18
C TRP A 158 -4.43 -22.08 22.09
N PRO A 159 -5.27 -22.45 23.09
CA PRO A 159 -5.92 -21.45 23.93
C PRO A 159 -4.94 -20.50 24.63
N ALA A 160 -3.80 -21.03 25.10
CA ALA A 160 -2.76 -20.23 25.74
C ALA A 160 -2.02 -19.32 24.74
N VAL A 161 -1.73 -19.83 23.54
CA VAL A 161 -1.11 -19.03 22.47
C VAL A 161 -2.07 -17.95 21.96
N GLN A 162 -3.36 -18.29 21.82
CA GLN A 162 -4.41 -17.40 21.35
C GLN A 162 -4.65 -16.24 22.30
N ASP A 163 -4.58 -16.47 23.61
CA ASP A 163 -4.73 -15.41 24.61
C ASP A 163 -3.65 -14.31 24.44
N GLN A 164 -2.42 -14.72 24.15
CA GLN A 164 -1.31 -13.78 23.93
C GLN A 164 -1.29 -13.15 22.52
N PHE A 165 -1.70 -13.90 21.50
CA PHE A 165 -1.54 -13.52 20.09
C PHE A 165 -2.82 -12.94 19.45
N GLY A 166 -4.00 -13.28 19.98
CA GLY A 166 -5.30 -12.94 19.43
C GLY A 166 -5.76 -13.86 18.29
N ASP A 167 -6.88 -13.50 17.64
CA ASP A 167 -7.48 -14.29 16.54
C ASP A 167 -6.96 -13.92 15.15
N GLN A 168 -5.71 -13.45 15.04
CA GLN A 168 -5.16 -13.04 13.74
C GLN A 168 -4.90 -14.24 12.83
N ARG A 169 -5.29 -14.12 11.55
CA ARG A 169 -5.11 -15.17 10.55
C ARG A 169 -4.14 -14.73 9.46
N PRO A 170 -3.05 -15.47 9.21
CA PRO A 170 -2.15 -15.17 8.13
C PRO A 170 -2.84 -15.34 6.79
N VAL A 171 -2.53 -14.43 5.88
CA VAL A 171 -3.03 -14.42 4.52
C VAL A 171 -1.85 -14.18 3.61
N ARG A 172 -1.65 -15.07 2.64
CA ARG A 172 -0.72 -14.83 1.55
C ARG A 172 -1.42 -14.06 0.45
N ARG A 173 -0.75 -13.05 -0.11
CA ARG A 173 -1.27 -12.28 -1.22
C ARG A 173 -0.66 -12.78 -2.53
N GLU A 174 -1.50 -13.22 -3.44
CA GLU A 174 -1.10 -13.48 -4.82
C GLU A 174 -1.34 -12.25 -5.67
N LEU A 175 -0.25 -11.63 -6.13
CA LEU A 175 -0.30 -10.40 -6.90
C LEU A 175 -0.52 -10.67 -8.38
N ARG A 176 -1.37 -9.88 -9.00
CA ARG A 176 -1.64 -9.86 -10.44
C ARG A 176 -1.48 -8.44 -10.97
N ARG A 177 -0.68 -8.33 -12.03
CA ARG A 177 -0.56 -7.08 -12.77
C ARG A 177 -1.84 -6.83 -13.55
N THR A 178 -2.19 -5.56 -13.64
CA THR A 178 -3.26 -5.03 -14.50
C THR A 178 -2.64 -4.11 -15.56
N TRP A 179 -3.39 -3.76 -16.60
CA TRP A 179 -2.87 -2.90 -17.68
C TRP A 179 -2.36 -1.55 -17.16
N HIS A 180 -2.95 -1.04 -16.08
CA HIS A 180 -2.61 0.25 -15.48
C HIS A 180 -1.57 0.15 -14.35
N THR A 181 -1.09 -1.03 -13.98
CA THR A 181 -0.15 -1.19 -12.86
C THR A 181 1.13 -0.36 -13.03
N ARG A 182 1.68 -0.28 -14.25
CA ARG A 182 2.86 0.59 -14.52
C ARG A 182 2.56 2.08 -14.35
N LEU A 183 1.31 2.47 -14.57
CA LEU A 183 0.87 3.86 -14.50
C LEU A 183 0.53 4.27 -13.07
N THR A 184 -0.20 3.42 -12.34
CA THR A 184 -0.76 3.77 -11.02
C THR A 184 0.04 3.18 -9.86
N GLY A 185 0.87 2.17 -10.09
CA GLY A 185 1.49 1.37 -9.03
C GLY A 185 0.54 0.39 -8.34
N LEU A 186 -0.74 0.32 -8.76
CA LEU A 186 -1.72 -0.58 -8.16
C LEU A 186 -1.60 -2.00 -8.71
N TYR A 187 -1.48 -2.97 -7.81
CA TYR A 187 -1.54 -4.40 -8.08
C TYR A 187 -2.86 -4.94 -7.57
N ARG A 188 -3.52 -5.78 -8.36
CA ARG A 188 -4.66 -6.55 -7.85
C ARG A 188 -4.10 -7.74 -7.08
N TYR A 189 -4.68 -8.09 -5.95
CA TYR A 189 -4.30 -9.31 -5.25
C TYR A 189 -5.49 -10.22 -4.95
N SER A 190 -5.22 -11.51 -4.83
CA SER A 190 -6.11 -12.49 -4.21
C SER A 190 -5.53 -12.93 -2.87
N SER A 191 -6.39 -13.00 -1.86
CA SER A 191 -6.05 -13.48 -0.53
C SER A 191 -6.15 -15.00 -0.50
N ILE A 192 -5.04 -15.66 -0.15
CA ILE A 192 -5.00 -17.10 0.13
C ILE A 192 -4.95 -17.29 1.64
N PRO A 193 -5.99 -17.87 2.26
CA PRO A 193 -5.97 -18.18 3.69
C PRO A 193 -4.80 -19.11 4.02
N GLN A 194 -3.99 -18.70 4.98
CA GLN A 194 -2.93 -19.51 5.54
C GLN A 194 -3.22 -19.82 7.00
N ASP A 195 -2.50 -20.78 7.54
CA ASP A 195 -2.49 -21.06 8.96
C ASP A 195 -1.11 -21.54 9.41
N PHE A 196 -0.94 -21.61 10.72
CA PHE A 196 0.30 -22.05 11.34
C PHE A 196 0.29 -23.57 11.48
N TRP A 197 1.25 -24.21 10.84
CA TRP A 197 1.48 -25.64 10.95
C TRP A 197 2.54 -25.92 12.02
N TYR A 198 2.20 -26.81 12.93
CA TYR A 198 3.09 -27.35 13.95
C TYR A 198 3.70 -28.66 13.45
N PRO A 199 5.03 -28.80 13.37
CA PRO A 199 5.67 -29.96 12.74
C PRO A 199 5.65 -31.23 13.60
N GLY A 200 5.18 -31.16 14.84
CA GLY A 200 5.26 -32.26 15.81
C GLY A 200 6.58 -32.25 16.60
N GLY A 201 6.58 -32.95 17.73
CA GLY A 201 7.72 -33.04 18.65
C GLY A 201 7.45 -32.35 19.99
N SER A 202 8.53 -32.11 20.74
CA SER A 202 8.48 -31.32 21.97
C SER A 202 8.00 -29.89 21.71
N LEU A 203 7.26 -29.32 22.66
CA LEU A 203 6.81 -27.92 22.63
C LEU A 203 8.00 -26.96 22.43
N ALA A 204 9.06 -27.13 23.22
CA ALA A 204 10.26 -26.30 23.17
C ALA A 204 10.93 -26.27 21.78
N ASP A 205 11.07 -27.42 21.12
CA ASP A 205 11.76 -27.50 19.82
C ASP A 205 10.86 -27.11 18.65
N ALA A 206 9.61 -27.56 18.66
CA ALA A 206 8.72 -27.43 17.52
C ALA A 206 8.19 -26.00 17.31
N ILE A 207 8.13 -25.15 18.35
CA ILE A 207 7.75 -23.74 18.20
C ILE A 207 8.72 -22.97 17.31
N THR A 208 10.02 -23.25 17.43
CA THR A 208 11.05 -22.63 16.57
C THR A 208 10.90 -23.05 15.11
N ARG A 209 10.22 -24.17 14.87
CA ARG A 209 9.99 -24.82 13.58
C ARG A 209 8.56 -24.66 13.07
N LEU A 210 7.76 -23.76 13.64
CA LEU A 210 6.43 -23.42 13.08
C LEU A 210 6.57 -23.02 11.61
N GLU A 211 5.58 -23.38 10.81
CA GLU A 211 5.52 -23.08 9.38
C GLU A 211 4.23 -22.33 9.04
N LEU A 212 4.26 -21.51 7.99
CA LEU A 212 3.06 -20.99 7.36
C LEU A 212 2.68 -21.90 6.19
N ARG A 213 1.47 -22.47 6.22
CA ARG A 213 0.96 -23.31 5.13
C ARG A 213 -0.39 -22.83 4.65
N ASP A 214 -0.70 -23.12 3.40
CA ASP A 214 -2.02 -22.85 2.84
C ASP A 214 -3.01 -23.85 3.44
N ARG A 215 -4.14 -23.37 3.97
CA ARG A 215 -5.10 -24.26 4.64
C ARG A 215 -5.86 -25.17 3.65
N THR A 216 -5.76 -24.88 2.36
CA THR A 216 -6.37 -25.65 1.27
C THR A 216 -5.50 -26.81 0.78
N THR A 217 -4.20 -26.81 1.09
CA THR A 217 -3.30 -27.95 0.83
C THR A 217 -3.40 -28.93 1.99
N ARG A 218 -4.02 -30.08 1.74
CA ARG A 218 -4.02 -31.24 2.66
C ARG A 218 -2.72 -32.02 2.53
#